data_AF-A0A8H7EPQ8-F1
#
_entry.id   AF-A0A8H7EPQ8-F1
#
_cell.length_a   1.000
_cell.length_b   1.000
_cell.length_c   1.000
_cell.angle_alpha   90.00
_cell.angle_beta   90.00
_cell.angle_gamma   90.00
#
_symmetry.space_group_name_H-M   'P 1'
#
loop_
_entity.id
_entity.type
_entity.pdbx_description
1 polymer ?
#
loop_
_entity_poly.entity_id
_entity_poly.type
_entity_poly.pdbx_seq_one_letter_code
_entity_poly.pdbx_strand_id
1 'polypeptide(L)'
;MQTELYIATSLVLLCIDISVLRPLAPRALFVSWLDTPTLFIAVAFIGWRLLKIDMQTSIIMSGATFICGSSAAIALGASMGVMHKTEMPIAIISIFTIPSIIALPYIAKEFKFGGEISGAWFGGCVDSTGAVIAAAKIYGDEDAVNTSAVVKMMQNALIGPISVVMAWAWSQHELKQQYKRQDELLRRSPETAMDDIAMEEVNTESKSKQPKTEVAKQPKPWVLLWQRFPKFVLGFIITAILFNTVISDVTAVRTQVYQYCFYVSEWFSTLSFVSIGLGMDINTVKNNLRHVGKLCTLYVIAQMVDIVATAGLAYIAFTYV
;
A
#
# COMPACT_ATOMS: atom_id res chain seq x y z
N MET A 1 4.95 -14.19 -8.00
CA MET A 1 4.03 -14.19 -9.17
C MET A 1 2.63 -14.69 -8.83
N GLN A 2 2.45 -15.86 -8.18
CA GLN A 2 1.10 -16.35 -7.83
C GLN A 2 0.42 -15.51 -6.72
N THR A 3 1.15 -15.11 -5.68
CA THR A 3 0.69 -14.27 -4.56
C THR A 3 0.14 -12.91 -5.00
N GLU A 4 0.82 -12.28 -5.95
CA GLU A 4 0.43 -10.98 -6.52
C GLU A 4 -0.92 -11.05 -7.23
N LEU A 5 -1.15 -12.12 -8.00
CA LEU A 5 -2.41 -12.35 -8.69
C LEU A 5 -3.56 -12.57 -7.70
N TYR A 6 -3.32 -13.31 -6.62
CA TYR A 6 -4.32 -13.52 -5.57
C TYR A 6 -4.72 -12.21 -4.88
N ILE A 7 -3.74 -11.37 -4.48
CA ILE A 7 -4.04 -10.08 -3.86
C ILE A 7 -4.74 -9.14 -4.84
N ALA A 8 -4.29 -9.09 -6.10
CA ALA A 8 -4.93 -8.29 -7.13
C ALA A 8 -6.39 -8.72 -7.35
N THR A 9 -6.65 -10.03 -7.38
CA THR A 9 -8.00 -10.58 -7.58
C THR A 9 -8.89 -10.30 -6.38
N SER A 10 -8.38 -10.48 -5.17
CA SER A 10 -9.07 -10.09 -3.93
C SER A 10 -9.46 -8.61 -3.95
N LEU A 11 -8.53 -7.72 -4.26
CA LEU A 11 -8.81 -6.29 -4.35
C LEU A 11 -9.91 -5.99 -5.38
N VAL A 12 -9.79 -6.54 -6.59
CA VAL A 12 -10.77 -6.30 -7.68
C VAL A 12 -12.18 -6.76 -7.30
N LEU A 13 -12.28 -7.88 -6.57
CA LEU A 13 -13.55 -8.47 -6.13
C LEU A 13 -14.11 -7.84 -4.85
N LEU A 14 -13.38 -6.93 -4.19
CA LEU A 14 -13.88 -6.29 -2.97
C LEU A 14 -15.14 -5.45 -3.22
N CYS A 15 -15.37 -4.99 -4.47
CA CYS A 15 -16.58 -4.30 -4.94
C CYS A 15 -17.11 -3.21 -3.99
N ILE A 16 -16.86 -1.94 -4.28
CA ILE A 16 -17.41 -0.85 -3.43
C ILE A 16 -18.91 -0.70 -3.61
N ASP A 17 -19.69 -0.84 -2.53
CA ASP A 17 -21.12 -0.49 -2.52
C ASP A 17 -21.32 0.97 -2.09
N ILE A 18 -21.55 1.87 -3.06
CA ILE A 18 -21.72 3.31 -2.80
C ILE A 18 -22.99 3.63 -1.99
N SER A 19 -24.01 2.76 -2.03
CA SER A 19 -25.29 3.01 -1.33
C SER A 19 -25.13 2.92 0.20
N VAL A 20 -24.31 1.98 0.67
CA VAL A 20 -23.98 1.79 2.10
C VAL A 20 -23.01 2.88 2.58
N LEU A 21 -22.20 3.42 1.66
CA LEU A 21 -21.28 4.52 1.93
C LEU A 21 -21.99 5.85 2.21
N ARG A 22 -23.06 6.20 1.48
CA ARG A 22 -23.66 7.56 1.53
C ARG A 22 -23.99 8.12 2.93
N PRO A 23 -24.60 7.38 3.87
CA PRO A 23 -24.97 7.94 5.17
C PRO A 23 -23.77 8.13 6.11
N LEU A 24 -22.73 7.30 6.00
CA LEU A 24 -21.58 7.27 6.90
C LEU A 24 -20.32 7.92 6.30
N ALA A 25 -20.32 8.17 4.98
CA ALA A 25 -19.17 8.64 4.21
C ALA A 25 -18.56 9.96 4.71
N PRO A 26 -19.28 11.00 5.16
CA PRO A 26 -18.62 12.23 5.58
C PRO A 26 -17.72 12.01 6.80
N ARG A 27 -18.23 11.30 7.81
CA ARG A 27 -17.52 10.98 9.06
C ARG A 27 -16.39 9.99 8.81
N ALA A 28 -16.68 8.93 8.06
CA ALA A 28 -15.70 7.93 7.70
C ALA A 28 -14.59 8.48 6.78
N LEU A 29 -14.90 9.46 5.90
CA LEU A 29 -13.91 10.17 5.09
C LEU A 29 -12.99 10.96 6.02
N PHE A 30 -13.55 11.67 6.99
CA PHE A 30 -12.76 12.48 7.90
C PHE A 30 -11.72 11.65 8.68
N VAL A 31 -12.13 10.49 9.22
CA VAL A 31 -11.21 9.57 9.90
C VAL A 31 -10.18 9.01 8.91
N SER A 32 -10.61 8.38 7.81
CA SER A 32 -9.71 7.66 6.91
C SER A 32 -8.81 8.56 6.06
N TRP A 33 -9.25 9.75 5.61
CA TRP A 33 -8.44 10.64 4.77
C TRP A 33 -7.50 11.55 5.54
N LEU A 34 -7.74 11.79 6.83
CA LEU A 34 -6.83 12.59 7.64
C LEU A 34 -5.78 11.71 8.30
N ASP A 35 -6.18 10.58 8.89
CA ASP A 35 -5.29 9.69 9.63
C ASP A 35 -4.30 8.98 8.68
N THR A 36 -4.84 8.29 7.67
CA THR A 36 -4.04 7.41 6.79
C THR A 36 -2.90 8.15 6.08
N PRO A 37 -3.10 9.28 5.36
CA PRO A 37 -1.98 9.96 4.69
C PRO A 37 -0.98 10.56 5.68
N THR A 38 -1.44 11.08 6.81
CA THR A 38 -0.60 11.72 7.82
C THR A 38 0.34 10.70 8.46
N LEU A 39 -0.22 9.60 8.96
CA LEU A 39 0.56 8.53 9.57
C LEU A 39 1.42 7.79 8.54
N PHE A 40 0.91 7.59 7.31
CA PHE A 40 1.69 7.02 6.22
C PHE A 40 3.00 7.79 5.98
N ILE A 41 2.94 9.11 5.85
CA ILE A 41 4.13 9.95 5.61
C ILE A 41 5.04 9.93 6.85
N ALA A 42 4.47 10.11 8.04
CA ALA A 42 5.23 10.18 9.29
C ALA A 42 6.00 8.88 9.55
N VAL A 43 5.36 7.72 9.45
CA VAL A 43 5.99 6.42 9.70
C VAL A 43 6.96 6.05 8.60
N ALA A 44 6.65 6.34 7.33
CA ALA A 44 7.61 6.13 6.24
C ALA A 44 8.89 6.93 6.47
N PHE A 45 8.77 8.17 6.96
CA PHE A 45 9.90 9.03 7.30
C PHE A 45 10.66 8.51 8.53
N ILE A 46 9.98 8.12 9.60
CA ILE A 46 10.59 7.56 10.82
C ILE A 46 11.35 6.27 10.51
N GLY A 47 10.75 5.34 9.77
CA GLY A 47 11.40 4.09 9.38
C GLY A 47 12.67 4.32 8.57
N TRP A 48 12.63 5.27 7.64
CA TRP A 48 13.78 5.64 6.81
C TRP A 48 14.88 6.35 7.62
N ARG A 49 14.52 7.38 8.40
CA ARG A 49 15.49 8.26 9.05
C ARG A 49 16.00 7.71 10.37
N LEU A 50 15.12 7.18 11.21
CA LEU A 50 15.43 6.75 12.58
C LEU A 50 15.89 5.30 12.63
N LEU A 51 15.15 4.38 12.02
CA LEU A 51 15.48 2.95 12.04
C LEU A 51 16.48 2.53 10.94
N LYS A 52 16.84 3.46 10.05
CA LYS A 52 17.75 3.24 8.92
C LYS A 52 17.31 2.04 8.07
N ILE A 53 16.02 1.98 7.78
CA ILE A 53 15.42 1.03 6.83
C ILE A 53 15.54 1.66 5.44
N ASP A 54 15.66 0.85 4.40
CA ASP A 54 15.68 1.39 3.04
C ASP A 54 14.35 2.09 2.72
N MET A 55 14.42 3.18 1.95
CA MET A 55 13.26 4.06 1.72
C MET A 55 12.07 3.32 1.12
N GLN A 56 12.31 2.38 0.21
CA GLN A 56 11.26 1.61 -0.45
C GLN A 56 10.54 0.69 0.54
N THR A 57 11.29 -0.11 1.33
CA THR A 57 10.67 -0.97 2.35
C THR A 57 9.96 -0.17 3.44
N SER A 58 10.51 0.99 3.83
CA SER A 58 9.85 1.89 4.79
C SER A 58 8.49 2.39 4.27
N ILE A 59 8.44 2.81 3.00
CA ILE A 59 7.19 3.23 2.34
C ILE A 59 6.21 2.06 2.24
N ILE A 60 6.66 0.88 1.82
CA ILE A 60 5.82 -0.32 1.71
C ILE A 60 5.26 -0.70 3.08
N MET A 61 6.10 -0.74 4.12
CA MET A 61 5.69 -1.08 5.48
C MET A 61 4.67 -0.08 6.03
N SER A 62 4.93 1.22 5.83
CA SER A 62 4.02 2.28 6.26
C SER A 62 2.68 2.18 5.53
N GLY A 63 2.68 2.05 4.20
CA GLY A 63 1.44 1.94 3.43
C GLY A 63 0.67 0.66 3.73
N ALA A 64 1.37 -0.44 4.03
CA ALA A 64 0.75 -1.65 4.50
C ALA A 64 0.03 -1.43 5.84
N THR A 65 0.66 -0.73 6.78
CA THR A 65 0.10 -0.48 8.12
C THR A 65 -1.14 0.44 8.08
N PHE A 66 -1.11 1.53 7.29
CA PHE A 66 -2.15 2.57 7.42
C PHE A 66 -3.28 2.53 6.39
N ILE A 67 -3.14 1.75 5.32
CA ILE A 67 -4.11 1.73 4.22
C ILE A 67 -4.97 0.45 4.29
N CYS A 68 -4.45 -0.68 3.82
CA CYS A 68 -5.25 -1.90 3.68
C CYS A 68 -4.42 -3.19 3.83
N GLY A 69 -3.27 -3.09 4.50
CA GLY A 69 -2.37 -4.22 4.62
C GLY A 69 -1.75 -4.64 3.29
N SER A 70 -2.06 -5.85 2.87
CA SER A 70 -1.35 -6.53 1.79
C SER A 70 -1.58 -5.91 0.41
N SER A 71 -2.78 -5.42 0.11
CA SER A 71 -3.05 -4.82 -1.21
C SER A 71 -2.29 -3.50 -1.40
N ALA A 72 -2.09 -2.71 -0.34
CA ALA A 72 -1.31 -1.48 -0.37
C ALA A 72 0.18 -1.79 -0.54
N ALA A 73 0.69 -2.81 0.15
CA ALA A 73 2.07 -3.27 -0.02
C ALA A 73 2.37 -3.65 -1.48
N ILE A 74 1.49 -4.44 -2.10
CA ILE A 74 1.61 -4.83 -3.52
C ILE A 74 1.49 -3.61 -4.44
N ALA A 75 0.51 -2.73 -4.22
CA ALA A 75 0.33 -1.54 -5.06
C ALA A 75 1.53 -0.59 -5.02
N LEU A 76 2.10 -0.36 -3.83
CA LEU A 76 3.31 0.44 -3.63
C LEU A 76 4.56 -0.25 -4.19
N GLY A 77 4.68 -1.56 -3.98
CA GLY A 77 5.74 -2.39 -4.58
C GLY A 77 5.74 -2.33 -6.10
N ALA A 78 4.56 -2.39 -6.72
CA ALA A 78 4.39 -2.28 -8.17
C ALA A 78 4.74 -0.86 -8.66
N SER A 79 4.22 0.16 -7.97
CA SER A 79 4.47 1.57 -8.27
C SER A 79 5.96 1.94 -8.22
N MET A 80 6.73 1.28 -7.34
CA MET A 80 8.17 1.48 -7.19
C MET A 80 9.04 0.47 -7.94
N GLY A 81 8.46 -0.56 -8.56
CA GLY A 81 9.19 -1.62 -9.27
C GLY A 81 9.97 -2.58 -8.35
N VAL A 82 9.53 -2.78 -7.10
CA VAL A 82 10.23 -3.57 -6.07
C VAL A 82 9.31 -4.58 -5.36
N MET A 83 8.57 -5.36 -6.14
CA MET A 83 7.63 -6.37 -5.63
C MET A 83 8.25 -7.36 -4.65
N HIS A 84 9.51 -7.75 -4.86
CA HIS A 84 10.26 -8.65 -3.97
C HIS A 84 10.42 -8.13 -2.52
N LYS A 85 10.22 -6.83 -2.28
CA LYS A 85 10.28 -6.23 -0.93
C LYS A 85 8.95 -6.26 -0.18
N THR A 86 7.88 -6.75 -0.80
CA THR A 86 6.52 -6.71 -0.22
C THR A 86 6.22 -7.89 0.69
N GLU A 87 6.84 -9.04 0.45
CA GLU A 87 6.53 -10.30 1.14
C GLU A 87 6.76 -10.21 2.66
N MET A 88 7.91 -9.65 3.08
CA MET A 88 8.25 -9.52 4.50
C MET A 88 7.32 -8.56 5.26
N PRO A 89 7.05 -7.33 4.77
CA PRO A 89 6.00 -6.49 5.33
C PRO A 89 4.65 -7.19 5.46
N ILE A 90 4.18 -7.87 4.41
CA ILE A 90 2.89 -8.57 4.40
C ILE A 90 2.86 -9.69 5.46
N ALA A 91 3.94 -10.45 5.59
CA ALA A 91 4.00 -11.50 6.60
C ALA A 91 3.96 -10.94 8.03
N ILE A 92 4.69 -9.85 8.30
CA ILE A 92 4.72 -9.19 9.61
C ILE A 92 3.33 -8.71 9.99
N ILE A 93 2.67 -7.91 9.15
CA ILE A 93 1.33 -7.37 9.46
C ILE A 93 0.31 -8.49 9.68
N SER A 94 0.36 -9.58 8.89
CA SER A 94 -0.61 -10.68 9.02
C SER A 94 -0.46 -11.39 10.36
N ILE A 95 0.76 -11.54 10.87
CA ILE A 95 1.02 -12.14 12.20
C ILE A 95 0.44 -11.25 13.31
N PHE A 96 0.66 -9.94 13.23
CA PHE A 96 0.18 -9.02 14.25
C PHE A 96 -1.32 -8.69 14.16
N THR A 97 -1.93 -8.87 12.99
CA THR A 97 -3.38 -8.70 12.81
C THR A 97 -4.17 -9.71 13.65
N ILE A 98 -3.66 -10.94 13.82
CA ILE A 98 -4.35 -12.02 14.54
C ILE A 98 -4.69 -11.63 15.99
N PRO A 99 -3.74 -11.16 16.82
CA PRO A 99 -4.06 -10.63 18.15
C PRO A 99 -5.05 -9.46 18.14
N SER A 100 -4.93 -8.54 17.18
CA SER A 100 -5.77 -7.33 17.09
C SER A 100 -7.25 -7.64 16.89
N ILE A 101 -7.57 -8.71 16.15
CA ILE A 101 -8.96 -9.19 15.94
C ILE A 101 -9.67 -9.44 17.27
N ILE A 102 -8.94 -9.96 18.26
CA ILE A 102 -9.48 -10.32 19.57
C ILE A 102 -9.36 -9.12 20.52
N ALA A 103 -8.18 -8.50 20.59
CA ALA A 103 -7.89 -7.46 21.57
C ALA A 103 -8.80 -6.22 21.43
N LEU A 104 -8.98 -5.69 20.21
CA LEU A 104 -9.69 -4.43 20.01
C LEU A 104 -11.17 -4.50 20.42
N PRO A 105 -11.94 -5.55 20.07
CA PRO A 105 -13.33 -5.69 20.55
C PRO A 105 -13.47 -5.73 22.07
N TYR A 106 -12.58 -6.42 22.77
CA TYR A 106 -12.62 -6.46 24.25
C TYR A 106 -12.27 -5.11 24.86
N ILE A 107 -11.28 -4.42 24.29
CA ILE A 107 -10.91 -3.07 24.74
C ILE A 107 -12.10 -2.11 24.51
N ALA A 108 -12.75 -2.14 23.35
CA ALA A 108 -13.91 -1.30 23.06
C ALA A 108 -15.09 -1.53 24.02
N LYS A 109 -15.32 -2.78 24.42
CA LYS A 109 -16.34 -3.13 25.44
C LYS A 109 -16.01 -2.54 26.81
N GLU A 110 -14.75 -2.57 27.22
CA GLU A 110 -14.31 -2.00 28.50
C GLU A 110 -14.46 -0.48 28.52
N PHE A 111 -14.12 0.20 27.41
CA PHE A 111 -14.33 1.64 27.26
C PHE A 111 -15.79 2.03 27.00
N LYS A 112 -16.71 1.06 26.87
CA LYS A 112 -18.14 1.27 26.61
C LYS A 112 -18.40 2.14 25.38
N PHE A 113 -17.59 1.97 24.33
CA PHE A 113 -17.79 2.68 23.07
C PHE A 113 -19.11 2.24 22.40
N GLY A 114 -19.78 3.15 21.69
CA GLY A 114 -20.94 2.79 20.88
C GLY A 114 -20.57 1.89 19.69
N GLY A 115 -21.56 1.25 19.07
CA GLY A 115 -21.38 0.41 17.88
C GLY A 115 -20.67 1.14 16.74
N GLU A 116 -21.14 2.35 16.39
CA GLU A 116 -20.53 3.16 15.32
C GLU A 116 -19.08 3.56 15.62
N ILE A 117 -18.78 4.03 16.84
CA ILE A 117 -17.41 4.40 17.25
C ILE A 117 -16.48 3.18 17.22
N SER A 118 -16.94 2.06 17.77
CA SER A 118 -16.18 0.80 17.78
C SER A 118 -15.94 0.31 16.36
N GLY A 119 -16.96 0.37 15.50
CA GLY A 119 -16.86 0.01 14.10
C GLY A 119 -15.85 0.89 13.36
N ALA A 120 -15.94 2.21 13.51
CA ALA A 120 -14.99 3.13 12.90
C ALA A 120 -13.57 2.89 13.38
N TRP A 121 -13.40 2.58 14.67
CA TRP A 121 -12.11 2.26 15.23
C TRP A 121 -11.51 0.97 14.64
N PHE A 122 -12.25 -0.13 14.63
CA PHE A 122 -11.78 -1.40 14.04
C PHE A 122 -11.51 -1.25 12.55
N GLY A 123 -12.40 -0.55 11.83
CA GLY A 123 -12.28 -0.27 10.41
C GLY A 123 -11.04 0.55 10.08
N GLY A 124 -10.63 1.46 10.95
CA GLY A 124 -9.45 2.30 10.74
C GLY A 124 -8.13 1.57 10.97
N CYS A 125 -8.03 0.71 11.99
CA CYS A 125 -6.73 0.19 12.45
C CYS A 125 -6.47 -1.32 12.26
N VAL A 126 -7.44 -2.13 11.81
CA VAL A 126 -7.21 -3.56 11.57
C VAL A 126 -6.78 -3.81 10.11
N ASP A 127 -5.64 -4.44 9.87
CA ASP A 127 -4.95 -4.48 8.56
C ASP A 127 -5.50 -5.51 7.55
N SER A 128 -6.76 -5.93 7.68
CA SER A 128 -7.41 -6.85 6.74
C SER A 128 -8.93 -6.71 6.83
N THR A 129 -9.61 -6.65 5.68
CA THR A 129 -11.07 -6.48 5.65
C THR A 129 -11.81 -7.62 6.35
N GLY A 130 -11.46 -8.89 6.09
CA GLY A 130 -12.00 -10.03 6.82
C GLY A 130 -11.75 -9.96 8.33
N ALA A 131 -10.54 -9.56 8.74
CA ALA A 131 -10.18 -9.41 10.14
C ALA A 131 -10.99 -8.31 10.86
N VAL A 132 -11.22 -7.16 10.19
CA VAL A 132 -12.06 -6.06 10.68
C VAL A 132 -13.48 -6.55 10.96
N ILE A 133 -14.08 -7.24 9.99
CA ILE A 133 -15.46 -7.72 10.11
C ILE A 133 -15.55 -8.79 11.19
N ALA A 134 -14.54 -9.66 11.33
CA ALA A 134 -14.46 -10.61 12.43
C ALA A 134 -14.41 -9.91 13.79
N ALA A 135 -13.58 -8.88 13.94
CA ALA A 135 -13.50 -8.08 15.17
C ALA A 135 -14.84 -7.41 15.50
N ALA A 136 -15.48 -6.78 14.53
CA ALA A 136 -16.80 -6.16 14.70
C ALA A 136 -17.90 -7.18 15.08
N LYS A 137 -17.86 -8.39 14.52
CA LYS A 137 -18.78 -9.48 14.93
C LYS A 137 -18.51 -9.98 16.35
N ILE A 138 -17.25 -10.06 16.78
CA ILE A 138 -16.90 -10.40 18.18
C ILE A 138 -17.40 -9.30 19.14
N TYR A 139 -17.38 -8.05 18.70
CA TYR A 139 -17.96 -6.94 19.45
C TYR A 139 -19.46 -7.17 19.70
N GLY A 140 -20.20 -7.64 18.68
CA GLY A 140 -21.58 -8.10 18.83
C GLY A 140 -22.63 -7.05 18.55
N ASP A 141 -22.29 -6.03 17.76
CA ASP A 141 -23.17 -4.93 17.36
C ASP A 141 -23.19 -4.83 15.81
N GLU A 142 -24.38 -4.73 15.23
CA GLU A 142 -24.56 -4.65 13.78
C GLU A 142 -24.03 -3.32 13.22
N ASP A 143 -24.17 -2.23 13.98
CA ASP A 143 -23.66 -0.92 13.58
C ASP A 143 -22.13 -0.91 13.55
N ALA A 144 -21.47 -1.70 14.41
CA ALA A 144 -20.03 -1.89 14.36
C ALA A 144 -19.59 -2.60 13.07
N VAL A 145 -20.35 -3.60 12.62
CA VAL A 145 -20.04 -4.33 11.37
C VAL A 145 -20.21 -3.42 10.16
N ASN A 146 -21.33 -2.69 10.09
CA ASN A 146 -21.61 -1.79 8.98
C ASN A 146 -20.61 -0.62 8.93
N THR A 147 -20.35 0.02 10.07
CA THR A 147 -19.44 1.17 10.13
C THR A 147 -17.99 0.75 9.85
N SER A 148 -17.54 -0.38 10.40
CA SER A 148 -16.18 -0.87 10.17
C SER A 148 -15.93 -1.26 8.72
N ALA A 149 -16.90 -1.90 8.07
CA ALA A 149 -16.85 -2.19 6.64
C ALA A 149 -16.72 -0.90 5.82
N VAL A 150 -17.56 0.11 6.09
CA VAL A 150 -17.51 1.40 5.37
C VAL A 150 -16.16 2.09 5.56
N VAL A 151 -15.67 2.26 6.79
CA VAL A 151 -14.39 2.93 7.06
C VAL A 151 -13.24 2.22 6.34
N LYS A 152 -13.19 0.87 6.39
CA LYS A 152 -12.15 0.10 5.72
C LYS A 152 -12.24 0.20 4.20
N MET A 153 -13.45 0.16 3.63
CA MET A 153 -13.63 0.33 2.18
C MET A 153 -13.13 1.69 1.69
N MET A 154 -13.25 2.73 2.50
CA MET A 154 -12.77 4.08 2.17
C MET A 154 -11.25 4.17 2.21
N GLN A 155 -10.60 3.46 3.14
CA GLN A 155 -9.15 3.28 3.09
C GLN A 155 -8.72 2.49 1.85
N ASN A 156 -9.47 1.45 1.46
CA ASN A 156 -9.15 0.68 0.26
C ASN A 156 -9.28 1.54 -1.02
N ALA A 157 -10.21 2.50 -1.04
CA ALA A 157 -10.34 3.46 -2.13
C ALA A 157 -9.10 4.38 -2.28
N LEU A 158 -8.33 4.62 -1.21
CA LEU A 158 -7.09 5.43 -1.24
C LEU A 158 -5.97 4.78 -2.04
N ILE A 159 -5.98 3.45 -2.21
CA ILE A 159 -4.92 2.71 -2.91
C ILE A 159 -4.74 3.26 -4.33
N GLY A 160 -5.84 3.58 -5.02
CA GLY A 160 -5.80 4.11 -6.38
C GLY A 160 -5.05 5.44 -6.47
N PRO A 161 -5.52 6.51 -5.82
CA PRO A 161 -4.84 7.80 -5.79
C PRO A 161 -3.38 7.71 -5.31
N ILE A 162 -3.13 6.99 -4.21
CA ILE A 162 -1.77 6.85 -3.64
C ILE A 162 -0.85 6.14 -4.64
N SER A 163 -1.32 5.11 -5.34
CA SER A 163 -0.51 4.41 -6.34
C SER A 163 -0.15 5.31 -7.53
N VAL A 164 -1.07 6.15 -8.01
CA VAL A 164 -0.77 7.13 -9.07
C VAL A 164 0.30 8.11 -8.61
N VAL A 165 0.09 8.71 -7.44
CA VAL A 165 1.03 9.70 -6.87
C VAL A 165 2.40 9.07 -6.66
N MET A 166 2.45 7.86 -6.11
CA MET A 166 3.70 7.15 -5.85
C MET A 166 4.41 6.72 -7.14
N ALA A 167 3.69 6.18 -8.12
CA ALA A 167 4.27 5.82 -9.42
C ALA A 167 4.84 7.06 -10.12
N TRP A 168 4.13 8.19 -10.07
CA TRP A 168 4.59 9.46 -10.60
C TRP A 168 5.81 10.01 -9.86
N ALA A 169 5.75 10.10 -8.52
CA ALA A 169 6.83 10.62 -7.70
C ALA A 169 8.10 9.77 -7.83
N TRP A 170 7.95 8.44 -7.86
CA TRP A 170 9.07 7.52 -8.00
C TRP A 170 9.69 7.55 -9.40
N SER A 171 8.87 7.66 -10.44
CA SER A 171 9.31 7.90 -11.83
C SER A 171 10.15 9.17 -11.95
N GLN A 172 9.68 10.28 -11.37
CA GLN A 172 10.43 11.54 -11.35
C GLN A 172 11.75 11.44 -10.57
N HIS A 173 11.75 10.74 -9.44
CA HIS A 173 12.95 10.54 -8.63
C HIS A 173 14.03 9.75 -9.38
N GLU A 174 13.65 8.67 -10.08
CA GLU A 174 14.59 7.89 -10.89
C GLU A 174 15.13 8.65 -12.10
N LEU A 175 14.27 9.38 -12.83
CA LEU A 175 14.72 10.22 -13.94
C LEU A 175 15.77 11.22 -13.47
N LYS A 176 15.55 11.90 -12.34
CA LYS A 176 16.53 12.80 -11.74
C LYS A 176 17.85 12.10 -11.38
N GLN A 177 17.80 10.88 -10.85
CA GLN A 177 19.02 10.12 -10.56
C GLN A 177 19.76 9.71 -11.83
N GLN A 178 19.05 9.32 -12.88
CA GLN A 178 19.65 9.01 -14.18
C GLN A 178 20.34 10.25 -14.77
N TYR A 179 19.69 11.42 -14.72
CA TYR A 179 20.31 12.68 -15.15
C TYR A 179 21.59 13.01 -14.37
N LYS A 180 21.59 12.85 -13.03
CA LYS A 180 22.79 13.07 -12.21
C LYS A 180 23.92 12.10 -12.55
N ARG A 181 23.62 10.80 -12.70
CA ARG A 181 24.63 9.81 -13.10
C ARG A 181 25.18 10.08 -14.49
N GLN A 182 24.34 10.53 -15.41
CA GLN A 182 24.78 10.86 -16.76
C GLN A 182 25.65 12.12 -16.77
N ASP A 183 25.32 13.16 -15.98
CA ASP A 183 26.16 14.34 -15.78
C ASP A 183 27.51 13.96 -15.13
N GLU A 184 27.52 13.09 -14.11
CA GLU A 184 28.74 12.56 -13.50
C GLU A 184 29.63 11.78 -14.49
N LEU A 185 29.03 10.93 -15.34
CA LEU A 185 29.76 10.21 -16.39
C LEU A 185 30.35 11.18 -17.43
N LEU A 186 29.57 12.17 -17.88
CA LEU A 186 30.03 13.21 -18.80
C LEU A 186 31.13 14.08 -18.21
N ARG A 187 31.16 14.29 -16.88
CA ARG A 187 32.24 15.00 -16.19
C ARG A 187 33.50 14.16 -15.99
N ARG A 188 33.39 12.83 -15.91
CA ARG A 188 34.55 11.93 -15.82
C ARG A 188 35.22 11.67 -17.16
N SER A 189 34.47 11.62 -18.25
CA SER A 189 35.02 11.41 -19.61
C SER A 189 36.04 12.47 -20.11
N PRO A 190 35.99 13.77 -19.75
CA PRO A 190 37.01 14.73 -20.19
C PRO A 190 38.38 14.55 -19.50
N GLU A 191 38.46 13.94 -18.31
CA GLU A 191 39.75 13.69 -17.65
C GLU A 191 40.49 12.50 -18.26
N THR A 192 39.76 11.43 -18.63
CA THR A 192 40.39 10.25 -19.27
C THR A 192 40.85 10.55 -20.69
N ALA A 193 40.17 11.48 -21.38
CA ALA A 193 40.60 11.94 -22.70
C ALA A 193 41.85 12.85 -22.64
N MET A 194 42.12 13.54 -21.52
CA MET A 194 43.31 14.40 -21.42
C MET A 194 44.59 13.57 -21.18
N ASP A 195 44.51 12.45 -20.47
CA ASP A 195 45.65 11.54 -20.27
C ASP A 195 45.98 10.72 -21.54
N ASP A 196 44.98 10.34 -22.34
CA ASP A 196 45.20 9.63 -23.61
C ASP A 196 45.73 10.55 -24.73
N ILE A 197 45.53 11.88 -24.64
CA ILE A 197 46.05 12.85 -25.63
C ILE A 197 47.52 13.21 -25.36
N ALA A 198 48.06 12.91 -24.18
CA ALA A 198 49.45 13.25 -23.84
C ALA A 198 50.50 12.29 -24.41
N MET A 199 50.13 11.16 -25.03
CA MET A 199 51.06 10.19 -25.60
C MET A 199 50.61 9.62 -26.95
N GLU A 200 50.40 10.47 -27.97
CA GLU A 200 50.60 10.09 -29.38
C GLU A 200 50.43 11.32 -30.30
N GLU A 201 51.47 12.14 -30.41
CA GLU A 201 51.71 12.85 -31.67
C GLU A 201 52.47 11.90 -32.60
N VAL A 202 51.85 11.48 -33.71
CA VAL A 202 52.44 11.37 -35.06
C VAL A 202 51.38 10.87 -36.06
N ASN A 203 51.12 11.72 -37.06
CA ASN A 203 50.54 11.45 -38.39
C ASN A 203 49.43 10.41 -38.55
N THR A 204 48.20 10.87 -38.84
CA THR A 204 47.63 10.79 -40.20
C THR A 204 46.30 11.54 -40.29
N GLU A 205 46.09 12.24 -41.41
CA GLU A 205 44.80 12.81 -41.79
C GLU A 205 43.73 11.71 -41.89
N SER A 206 42.77 11.72 -40.96
CA SER A 206 41.48 11.07 -41.14
C SER A 206 40.45 11.87 -40.37
N LYS A 207 39.43 12.37 -41.08
CA LYS A 207 38.25 13.03 -40.49
C LYS A 207 37.58 12.05 -39.53
N SER A 208 37.95 12.08 -38.26
CA SER A 208 37.31 11.28 -37.22
C SER A 208 35.91 11.84 -36.99
N LYS A 209 34.91 11.08 -37.47
CA LYS A 209 33.53 11.24 -37.00
C LYS A 209 33.56 11.06 -35.49
N GLN A 210 33.29 12.13 -34.75
CA GLN A 210 32.97 12.04 -33.32
C GLN A 210 31.97 10.90 -33.12
N PRO A 211 32.22 9.94 -32.22
CA PRO A 211 31.22 8.94 -31.88
C PRO A 211 30.09 9.71 -31.21
N LYS A 212 28.98 9.89 -31.93
CA LYS A 212 27.73 10.38 -31.34
C LYS A 212 27.38 9.36 -30.26
N THR A 213 27.61 9.71 -29.01
CA THR A 213 27.05 8.98 -27.87
C THR A 213 25.54 9.00 -28.09
N GLU A 214 25.01 7.86 -28.52
CA GLU A 214 23.60 7.72 -28.81
C GLU A 214 22.86 7.91 -27.48
N VAL A 215 22.36 9.11 -27.24
CA VAL A 215 21.54 9.40 -26.06
C VAL A 215 20.32 8.51 -26.20
N ALA A 216 20.31 7.40 -25.45
CA ALA A 216 19.21 6.46 -25.42
C ALA A 216 17.90 7.26 -25.29
N LYS A 217 17.02 7.16 -26.30
CA LYS A 217 15.74 7.88 -26.34
C LYS A 217 15.00 7.61 -25.03
N GLN A 218 14.93 8.63 -24.17
CA GLN A 218 14.27 8.47 -22.88
C GLN A 218 12.79 8.15 -23.11
N PRO A 219 12.22 7.13 -22.44
CA PRO A 219 10.81 6.83 -22.56
C PRO A 219 10.00 8.03 -22.08
N LYS A 220 8.93 8.38 -22.81
CA LYS A 220 8.06 9.51 -22.45
C LYS A 220 7.55 9.33 -21.01
N PRO A 221 7.42 10.40 -20.19
CA PRO A 221 6.97 10.31 -18.79
C PRO A 221 5.67 9.51 -18.59
N TRP A 222 4.73 9.65 -19.52
CA TRP A 222 3.46 8.91 -19.53
C TRP A 222 3.61 7.40 -19.73
N VAL A 223 4.60 6.97 -20.52
CA VAL A 223 4.88 5.55 -20.74
C VAL A 223 5.47 4.94 -19.48
N LEU A 224 6.37 5.65 -18.80
CA LEU A 224 6.96 5.21 -17.54
C LEU A 224 5.89 5.13 -16.42
N LEU A 225 4.98 6.11 -16.36
CA LEU A 225 3.84 6.07 -15.45
C LEU A 225 2.96 4.85 -15.72
N TRP A 226 2.61 4.58 -16.98
CA TRP A 226 1.77 3.44 -17.35
C TRP A 226 2.42 2.07 -17.10
N GLN A 227 3.75 2.00 -17.21
CA GLN A 227 4.50 0.78 -16.90
C GLN A 227 4.51 0.47 -15.40
N ARG A 228 4.51 1.50 -14.55
CA ARG A 228 4.57 1.35 -13.08
C ARG A 228 3.21 1.32 -12.42
N PHE A 229 2.21 1.89 -13.07
CA PHE A 229 0.87 1.95 -12.53
C PHE A 229 0.33 0.52 -12.29
N PRO A 230 -0.14 0.21 -11.08
CA PRO A 230 -0.71 -1.10 -10.77
C PRO A 230 -2.03 -1.30 -11.52
N LYS A 231 -1.96 -1.97 -12.68
CA LYS A 231 -3.10 -2.13 -13.61
C LYS A 231 -4.33 -2.79 -12.97
N PHE A 232 -4.16 -3.60 -11.93
CA PHE A 232 -5.27 -4.20 -11.19
C PHE A 232 -6.17 -3.16 -10.51
N VAL A 233 -5.66 -1.96 -10.20
CA VAL A 233 -6.46 -0.83 -9.69
C VAL A 233 -7.53 -0.40 -10.71
N LEU A 234 -7.24 -0.47 -12.02
CA LEU A 234 -8.28 -0.23 -13.04
C LEU A 234 -9.37 -1.28 -12.98
N GLY A 235 -9.00 -2.54 -12.76
CA GLY A 235 -9.95 -3.63 -12.54
C GLY A 235 -10.88 -3.33 -11.36
N PHE A 236 -10.32 -2.89 -10.23
CA PHE A 236 -11.10 -2.48 -9.06
C PHE A 236 -12.07 -1.33 -9.36
N ILE A 237 -11.62 -0.29 -10.06
CA ILE A 237 -12.46 0.85 -10.45
C ILE A 237 -13.59 0.39 -11.38
N ILE A 238 -13.27 -0.41 -12.39
CA ILE A 238 -14.25 -0.94 -13.37
C ILE A 238 -15.28 -1.79 -12.65
N THR A 239 -14.86 -2.73 -11.80
CA THR A 239 -15.78 -3.58 -11.03
C THR A 239 -16.64 -2.77 -10.09
N ALA A 240 -16.10 -1.74 -9.43
CA ALA A 240 -16.90 -0.83 -8.61
C ALA A 240 -17.97 -0.08 -9.44
N ILE A 241 -17.62 0.45 -10.62
CA ILE A 241 -18.59 1.10 -11.51
C ILE A 241 -19.66 0.12 -11.98
N LEU A 242 -19.27 -1.08 -12.41
CA LEU A 242 -20.21 -2.11 -12.87
C LEU A 242 -21.15 -2.55 -11.74
N PHE A 243 -20.62 -2.78 -10.54
CA PHE A 243 -21.42 -3.15 -9.38
C PHE A 243 -22.48 -2.10 -9.07
N ASN A 244 -22.14 -0.81 -9.15
CA ASN A 244 -23.07 0.28 -8.84
C ASN A 244 -24.01 0.68 -9.99
N THR A 245 -23.74 0.27 -11.25
CA THR A 245 -24.57 0.66 -12.41
C THR A 245 -25.40 -0.48 -12.99
N VAL A 246 -24.91 -1.73 -12.92
CA VAL A 246 -25.54 -2.90 -13.56
C VAL A 246 -26.42 -3.68 -12.58
N ILE A 247 -26.04 -3.74 -11.31
CA ILE A 247 -26.81 -4.49 -10.31
C ILE A 247 -28.04 -3.69 -9.95
N SER A 248 -29.21 -4.33 -10.10
CA SER A 248 -30.52 -3.75 -9.81
C SER A 248 -30.56 -3.14 -8.41
N ASP A 249 -31.28 -2.02 -8.24
CA ASP A 249 -31.50 -1.35 -6.94
C ASP A 249 -32.33 -2.17 -5.93
N VAL A 250 -32.65 -3.43 -6.26
CA VAL A 250 -33.28 -4.36 -5.32
C VAL A 250 -32.26 -4.72 -4.23
N THR A 251 -32.47 -4.18 -3.03
CA THR A 251 -31.55 -4.27 -1.88
C THR A 251 -31.11 -5.71 -1.57
N ALA A 252 -32.01 -6.68 -1.69
CA ALA A 252 -31.71 -8.09 -1.41
C ALA A 252 -30.68 -8.69 -2.39
N VAL A 253 -30.88 -8.47 -3.70
CA VAL A 253 -29.97 -8.98 -4.74
C VAL A 253 -28.61 -8.31 -4.63
N ARG A 254 -28.59 -6.99 -4.45
CA ARG A 254 -27.36 -6.20 -4.31
C ARG A 254 -26.51 -6.65 -3.12
N THR A 255 -27.13 -6.83 -1.95
CA THR A 255 -26.46 -7.33 -0.74
C THR A 255 -25.90 -8.73 -0.95
N GLN A 256 -26.65 -9.61 -1.60
CA GLN A 256 -26.22 -10.98 -1.85
C GLN A 256 -25.02 -11.03 -2.82
N VAL A 257 -25.04 -10.26 -3.91
CA VAL A 257 -23.90 -10.16 -4.84
C VAL A 257 -22.67 -9.61 -4.13
N TYR A 258 -22.84 -8.54 -3.32
CA TYR A 258 -21.75 -7.99 -2.51
C TYR A 258 -21.13 -9.05 -1.60
N GLN A 259 -21.96 -9.80 -0.86
CA GLN A 259 -21.48 -10.86 0.04
C GLN A 259 -20.72 -11.96 -0.70
N TYR A 260 -21.19 -12.41 -1.87
CA TYR A 260 -20.46 -13.40 -2.66
C TYR A 260 -19.12 -12.86 -3.16
N CYS A 261 -19.10 -11.64 -3.72
CA CYS A 261 -17.87 -10.96 -4.13
C CYS A 261 -16.88 -10.84 -2.96
N PHE A 262 -17.37 -10.44 -1.80
CA PHE A 262 -16.60 -10.34 -0.57
C PHE A 262 -16.02 -11.69 -0.13
N TYR A 263 -16.82 -12.76 -0.08
CA TYR A 263 -16.32 -14.08 0.31
C TYR A 263 -15.25 -14.60 -0.65
N VAL A 264 -15.46 -14.48 -1.96
CA VAL A 264 -14.47 -14.89 -2.96
C VAL A 264 -13.19 -14.04 -2.82
N SER A 265 -13.32 -12.74 -2.60
CA SER A 265 -12.19 -11.86 -2.32
C SER A 265 -11.37 -12.36 -1.12
N GLU A 266 -12.01 -12.70 0.00
CA GLU A 266 -11.35 -13.19 1.20
C GLU A 266 -10.68 -14.55 0.99
N TRP A 267 -11.25 -15.44 0.17
CA TRP A 267 -10.60 -16.69 -0.22
C TRP A 267 -9.29 -16.42 -0.97
N PHE A 268 -9.28 -15.51 -1.93
CA PHE A 268 -8.05 -15.13 -2.63
C PHE A 268 -7.05 -14.44 -1.71
N SER A 269 -7.49 -13.56 -0.81
CA SER A 269 -6.61 -12.95 0.18
C SER A 269 -5.93 -14.01 1.06
N THR A 270 -6.71 -14.97 1.56
CA THR A 270 -6.23 -16.08 2.39
C THR A 270 -5.24 -16.97 1.63
N LEU A 271 -5.54 -17.33 0.38
CA LEU A 271 -4.61 -18.09 -0.48
C LEU A 271 -3.29 -17.35 -0.68
N SER A 272 -3.32 -16.02 -0.78
CA SER A 272 -2.09 -15.23 -0.85
C SER A 272 -1.29 -15.30 0.44
N PHE A 273 -1.92 -15.12 1.60
CA PHE A 273 -1.22 -15.21 2.89
C PHE A 273 -0.59 -16.58 3.13
N VAL A 274 -1.31 -17.66 2.80
CA VAL A 274 -0.76 -19.02 2.87
C VAL A 274 0.42 -19.18 1.92
N SER A 275 0.31 -18.66 0.69
CA SER A 275 1.38 -18.74 -0.31
C SER A 275 2.63 -17.93 0.10
N ILE A 276 2.46 -16.74 0.69
CA ILE A 276 3.57 -15.95 1.26
C ILE A 276 4.22 -16.73 2.40
N GLY A 277 3.42 -17.30 3.32
CA GLY A 277 3.92 -18.08 4.45
C GLY A 277 4.70 -19.34 4.02
N LEU A 278 4.22 -20.05 3.00
CA LEU A 278 4.91 -21.23 2.45
C LEU A 278 6.16 -20.88 1.63
N GLY A 279 6.19 -19.70 1.00
CA GLY A 279 7.33 -19.23 0.22
C GLY A 279 8.46 -18.63 1.06
N MET A 280 8.21 -18.34 2.34
CA MET A 280 9.20 -17.75 3.23
C MET A 280 10.25 -18.77 3.69
N ASP A 281 11.50 -18.58 3.25
CA ASP A 281 12.63 -19.32 3.79
C ASP A 281 13.00 -18.80 5.19
N ILE A 282 12.68 -19.61 6.20
CA ILE A 282 12.96 -19.35 7.62
C ILE A 282 14.46 -19.10 7.86
N ASN A 283 15.35 -19.76 7.10
CA ASN A 283 16.79 -19.54 7.25
C ASN A 283 17.19 -18.15 6.76
N THR A 284 16.62 -17.69 5.65
CA THR A 284 16.80 -16.32 5.15
C THR A 284 16.26 -15.28 6.14
N VAL A 285 15.10 -15.54 6.75
CA VAL A 285 14.53 -14.69 7.80
C VAL A 285 15.46 -14.63 9.02
N LYS A 286 15.97 -15.78 9.47
CA LYS A 286 16.88 -15.90 10.61
C LYS A 286 18.22 -15.20 10.35
N ASN A 287 18.77 -15.34 9.14
CA ASN A 287 20.01 -14.67 8.76
C ASN A 287 19.84 -13.15 8.65
N ASN A 288 18.62 -12.69 8.35
CA ASN A 288 18.26 -11.27 8.29
C ASN A 288 17.52 -10.77 9.54
N LEU A 289 17.64 -11.46 10.68
CA LEU A 289 16.84 -11.19 11.88
C LEU A 289 16.91 -9.73 12.35
N ARG A 290 18.05 -9.07 12.19
CA ARG A 290 18.21 -7.64 12.52
C ARG A 290 17.34 -6.73 11.65
N HIS A 291 17.21 -7.04 10.35
CA HIS A 291 16.33 -6.30 9.45
C HIS A 291 14.86 -6.56 9.76
N VAL A 292 14.50 -7.82 10.01
CA VAL A 292 13.14 -8.19 10.42
C VAL A 292 12.76 -7.51 11.73
N GLY A 293 13.65 -7.52 12.72
CA GLY A 293 13.43 -6.84 14.00
C GLY A 293 13.17 -5.34 13.85
N LYS A 294 13.86 -4.65 12.92
CA LYS A 294 13.58 -3.24 12.61
C LYS A 294 12.19 -3.05 11.99
N LEU A 295 11.77 -3.92 11.07
CA LEU A 295 10.44 -3.85 10.46
C LEU A 295 9.33 -4.15 11.47
N CYS A 296 9.52 -5.16 12.32
CA CYS A 296 8.59 -5.45 13.42
C CYS A 296 8.51 -4.29 14.41
N THR A 297 9.65 -3.67 14.75
CA THR A 297 9.68 -2.50 15.65
C THR A 297 8.94 -1.32 15.03
N LEU A 298 9.20 -1.03 13.75
CA LEU A 298 8.49 0.02 13.02
C LEU A 298 6.99 -0.24 13.03
N TYR A 299 6.57 -1.46 12.71
CA TYR A 299 5.17 -1.87 12.70
C TYR A 299 4.52 -1.71 14.06
N VAL A 300 5.10 -2.27 15.12
CA VAL A 300 4.48 -2.22 16.45
C VAL A 300 4.32 -0.77 16.91
N ILE A 301 5.32 0.09 16.70
CA ILE A 301 5.19 1.51 17.05
C ILE A 301 4.12 2.19 16.20
N ALA A 302 4.14 1.95 14.88
CA ALA A 302 3.17 2.51 13.94
C ALA A 302 1.74 2.09 14.30
N GLN A 303 1.52 0.80 14.52
CA GLN A 303 0.24 0.20 14.89
C GLN A 303 -0.28 0.71 16.23
N MET A 304 0.59 0.88 17.24
CA MET A 304 0.17 1.44 18.52
C MET A 304 -0.26 2.90 18.40
N VAL A 305 0.45 3.68 17.58
CA VAL A 305 0.05 5.07 17.27
C VAL A 305 -1.27 5.08 16.50
N ASP A 306 -1.42 4.20 15.51
CA ASP A 306 -2.64 4.05 14.72
C ASP A 306 -3.86 3.75 15.59
N ILE A 307 -3.77 2.70 16.42
CA ILE A 307 -4.84 2.28 17.32
C ILE A 307 -5.29 3.45 18.20
N VAL A 308 -4.37 4.25 18.74
CA VAL A 308 -4.71 5.38 19.62
C VAL A 308 -5.26 6.57 18.82
N ALA A 309 -4.62 6.92 17.70
CA ALA A 309 -5.02 8.04 16.86
C ALA A 309 -6.41 7.80 16.24
N THR A 310 -6.62 6.63 15.65
CA THR A 310 -7.89 6.21 15.09
C THR A 310 -8.98 6.16 16.16
N ALA A 311 -8.70 5.69 17.39
CA ALA A 311 -9.70 5.70 18.47
C ALA A 311 -10.17 7.13 18.79
N GLY A 312 -9.22 8.07 18.91
CA GLY A 312 -9.53 9.48 19.17
C GLY A 312 -10.31 10.12 18.02
N LEU A 313 -9.90 9.88 16.78
CA LEU A 313 -10.59 10.40 15.60
C LEU A 313 -11.99 9.79 15.43
N ALA A 314 -12.15 8.49 15.66
CA ALA A 314 -13.46 7.82 15.64
C ALA A 314 -14.39 8.41 16.71
N TYR A 315 -13.89 8.62 17.93
CA TYR A 315 -14.67 9.26 18.99
C TYR A 315 -15.10 10.68 18.59
N ILE A 316 -14.18 11.49 18.05
CA ILE A 316 -14.50 12.86 17.62
C ILE A 316 -15.51 12.87 16.48
N ALA A 317 -15.27 12.07 15.43
CA ALA A 317 -16.06 12.07 14.21
C ALA A 317 -17.50 11.57 14.44
N PHE A 318 -17.70 10.61 15.34
CA PHE A 318 -19.03 10.05 15.59
C PHE A 318 -19.76 10.70 16.77
N THR A 319 -19.08 11.56 17.53
CA THR A 319 -19.70 12.34 18.62
C THR A 319 -20.01 13.78 18.21
N TYR A 320 -19.15 14.43 17.41
CA TYR A 320 -19.21 15.88 17.18
C TYR A 320 -19.38 16.31 15.72
N VAL A 321 -19.28 15.39 14.75
CA VAL A 321 -19.36 15.68 13.30
C VAL A 321 -20.62 15.07 12.70
#